data_AF-A0A7X4E1F7-F1
#
_entry.id   AF-A0A7X4E1F7-F1
#
_cell.length_a   1.000
_cell.length_b   1.000
_cell.length_c   1.000
_cell.angle_alpha   90.00
_cell.angle_beta   90.00
_cell.angle_gamma   90.00
#
_symmetry.space_group_name_H-M   'P 1'
#
loop_
_entity.id
_entity.type
_entity.pdbx_description
1 polymer ?
#
loop_
_entity_poly.entity_id
_entity_poly.type
_entity_poly.pdbx_seq_one_letter_code
_entity_poly.pdbx_strand_id
1 'polypeptide(L)'
;MPASVRVITNHSVMGSRAQVAGRAEWPQGRYLDWMRISCTPSARGPAHAVAVGVLAVAAAGLSCSGEPVRQPPPVDPEVLAAEHEEWRERRQRSLASPSGVVSWAGLWELREGPNPFGSDPALRILLPSEDSPPLAGTLHLTAGVEGDEAAGLRLVPEPASGLALRDGGPVDEPIAVAHDRSGNTTFLTLGSLGLRVHAERGTDRLWLRAWDTDSPRAAAFELPSYYPVSNEWRLAARFDPYPEPREVPMADVTGGTVANVSPGELVFHAAGREHRLIAFGTETSSSYLVMLRDSTAFVDTYQLGRYMRVPVADEDGWTVIDFNRAYNPPCAFTPHSVCSFPPRENRLTVAIRAGEKRPGRSG
;
A
#
# COMPACT_ATOMS: atom_id res chain seq x y z
N MET A 1 -41.91 -52.22 22.04
CA MET A 1 -41.90 -52.16 23.52
C MET A 1 -41.44 -50.76 23.94
N PRO A 2 -41.95 -50.22 25.06
CA PRO A 2 -42.49 -48.85 25.24
C PRO A 2 -41.37 -47.82 25.52
N ALA A 3 -41.54 -46.51 25.68
CA ALA A 3 -42.69 -45.68 26.03
C ALA A 3 -42.47 -44.24 25.52
N SER A 4 -43.58 -43.57 25.24
CA SER A 4 -43.73 -42.11 25.18
C SER A 4 -43.50 -41.45 26.54
N VAL A 5 -43.18 -40.14 26.56
CA VAL A 5 -43.98 -39.09 27.22
C VAL A 5 -43.32 -37.70 27.04
N ARG A 6 -44.22 -36.73 26.94
CA ARG A 6 -44.16 -35.33 26.54
C ARG A 6 -43.71 -34.34 27.64
N VAL A 7 -43.01 -33.29 27.18
CA VAL A 7 -43.31 -31.83 27.33
C VAL A 7 -43.29 -31.23 28.73
N ILE A 8 -42.65 -30.05 28.86
CA ILE A 8 -43.25 -28.83 29.48
C ILE A 8 -42.43 -27.60 29.03
N THR A 9 -43.15 -26.67 28.41
CA THR A 9 -42.84 -25.26 28.16
C THR A 9 -43.16 -24.42 29.40
N ASN A 10 -42.45 -23.30 29.62
CA ASN A 10 -43.03 -22.05 30.13
C ASN A 10 -42.04 -20.88 29.97
N HIS A 11 -42.42 -19.83 29.22
CA HIS A 11 -42.86 -18.49 29.68
C HIS A 11 -41.67 -17.57 30.06
N SER A 12 -41.60 -16.27 29.76
CA SER A 12 -42.48 -15.32 29.05
C SER A 12 -41.74 -13.96 28.95
N VAL A 13 -41.98 -13.25 27.84
CA VAL A 13 -42.33 -11.80 27.74
C VAL A 13 -41.26 -10.69 27.89
N MET A 14 -41.52 -9.62 27.10
CA MET A 14 -40.99 -8.23 27.05
C MET A 14 -39.66 -8.08 26.30
N GLY A 15 -39.50 -7.21 25.29
CA GLY A 15 -40.19 -5.99 24.89
C GLY A 15 -39.06 -5.02 24.47
N SER A 16 -38.98 -4.54 23.23
CA SER A 16 -39.17 -3.12 22.92
C SER A 16 -38.48 -2.81 21.59
N ARG A 17 -39.15 -2.05 20.72
CA ARG A 17 -38.55 -1.30 19.62
C ARG A 17 -37.55 -0.26 20.16
N ALA A 18 -36.49 0.01 19.42
CA ALA A 18 -35.89 1.34 19.33
C ALA A 18 -35.06 1.47 18.04
N GLN A 19 -35.56 2.29 17.10
CA GLN A 19 -34.70 3.03 16.15
C GLN A 19 -33.94 4.09 16.94
N VAL A 20 -32.63 4.25 16.74
CA VAL A 20 -31.95 5.56 16.87
C VAL A 20 -30.75 5.61 15.93
N ALA A 21 -30.74 6.64 15.08
CA ALA A 21 -29.60 7.13 14.32
C ALA A 21 -28.57 7.80 15.25
N GLY A 22 -27.27 7.70 14.97
CA GLY A 22 -26.27 8.45 15.72
C GLY A 22 -24.87 8.35 15.14
N ARG A 23 -24.36 9.50 14.69
CA ARG A 23 -22.97 9.75 14.26
C ARG A 23 -21.98 9.34 15.35
N ALA A 24 -20.91 8.65 14.98
CA ALA A 24 -19.77 8.44 15.86
C ALA A 24 -18.75 9.58 15.68
N GLU A 25 -18.83 10.58 16.54
CA GLU A 25 -17.73 11.51 16.82
C GLU A 25 -16.74 10.84 17.78
N TRP A 26 -15.44 10.89 17.45
CA TRP A 26 -14.38 10.34 18.29
C TRP A 26 -13.85 11.41 19.26
N PRO A 27 -13.83 11.16 20.58
CA PRO A 27 -13.38 12.14 21.55
C PRO A 27 -11.85 12.23 21.61
N GLN A 28 -11.38 13.48 21.60
CA GLN A 28 -10.02 13.90 21.90
C GLN A 28 -9.73 13.77 23.40
N GLY A 29 -8.50 13.37 23.75
CA GLY A 29 -7.82 13.96 24.91
C GLY A 29 -7.14 13.00 25.89
N ARG A 30 -5.84 13.30 26.09
CA ARG A 30 -5.07 13.28 27.35
C ARG A 30 -4.62 11.92 27.91
N TYR A 31 -3.33 11.63 27.76
CA TYR A 31 -2.48 11.14 28.85
C TYR A 31 -1.04 11.65 28.67
N LEU A 32 -0.61 12.49 29.63
CA LEU A 32 0.77 12.92 29.89
C LEU A 32 1.07 12.64 31.37
N ASP A 33 2.36 12.52 31.68
CA ASP A 33 2.98 12.14 32.96
C ASP A 33 2.78 10.65 33.28
N TRP A 34 3.75 9.85 33.72
CA TRP A 34 4.78 9.98 34.76
C TRP A 34 6.03 9.17 34.29
N MET A 35 7.29 9.53 34.50
CA MET A 35 8.03 9.56 35.77
C MET A 35 9.38 10.28 35.55
N ARG A 36 9.66 11.28 36.38
CA ARG A 36 11.01 11.81 36.67
C ARG A 36 11.27 11.58 38.17
N ILE A 37 12.32 10.86 38.52
CA ILE A 37 12.98 10.88 39.85
C ILE A 37 14.48 10.72 39.54
N SER A 38 15.27 11.78 39.42
CA SER A 38 15.88 12.63 40.46
C SER A 38 16.97 11.91 41.28
N CYS A 39 18.22 12.12 40.87
CA CYS A 39 19.41 11.91 41.70
C CYS A 39 19.54 13.01 42.77
N THR A 40 19.97 12.66 43.97
CA THR A 40 20.62 13.60 44.92
C THR A 40 21.75 12.91 45.70
N PRO A 41 22.90 13.57 45.93
CA PRO A 41 24.05 13.04 46.67
C PRO A 41 24.15 13.60 48.10
N SER A 42 24.90 12.90 48.99
CA SER A 42 25.51 13.39 50.25
C SER A 42 26.02 12.18 51.07
N ALA A 43 27.03 12.17 51.95
CA ALA A 43 28.35 12.80 52.13
C ALA A 43 28.90 12.27 53.49
N ARG A 44 30.18 11.79 53.55
CA ARG A 44 31.18 11.73 54.67
C ARG A 44 30.76 11.13 56.04
N GLY A 45 31.52 10.32 56.79
CA GLY A 45 32.87 9.69 56.82
C GLY A 45 32.83 8.58 57.94
N PRO A 46 33.90 8.15 58.66
CA PRO A 46 35.31 8.55 58.64
C PRO A 46 36.29 7.36 58.39
N ALA A 47 37.58 7.68 58.50
CA ALA A 47 38.75 6.93 58.08
C ALA A 47 39.04 5.63 58.87
N HIS A 48 39.49 4.61 58.14
CA HIS A 48 40.46 3.62 58.61
C HIS A 48 41.48 3.34 57.51
N ALA A 49 42.74 3.56 57.83
CA ALA A 49 43.88 3.24 56.98
C ALA A 49 44.09 1.73 56.95
N VAL A 50 44.01 1.13 55.77
CA VAL A 50 44.53 -0.22 55.51
C VAL A 50 45.30 -0.17 54.20
N ALA A 51 46.59 -0.47 54.30
CA ALA A 51 47.48 -0.62 53.17
C ALA A 51 47.09 -1.88 52.37
N VAL A 52 46.78 -1.72 51.08
CA VAL A 52 46.69 -2.83 50.12
C VAL A 52 47.35 -2.39 48.83
N GLY A 53 48.21 -3.28 48.32
CA GLY A 53 49.16 -3.03 47.24
C GLY A 53 48.55 -2.60 45.91
N VAL A 54 49.42 -1.96 45.13
CA VAL A 54 49.19 -1.57 43.74
C VAL A 54 48.82 -2.81 42.91
N LEU A 55 47.54 -2.93 42.57
CA LEU A 55 47.06 -3.73 41.45
C LEU A 55 46.68 -2.74 40.36
N ALA A 56 47.54 -2.63 39.35
CA ALA A 56 47.22 -1.94 38.11
C ALA A 56 46.08 -2.69 37.42
N VAL A 57 44.85 -2.27 37.68
CA VAL A 57 43.70 -2.67 36.87
C VAL A 57 43.86 -1.94 35.55
N ALA A 58 44.34 -2.67 34.54
CA ALA A 58 44.19 -2.26 33.16
C ALA A 58 42.69 -2.11 32.89
N ALA A 59 42.20 -0.87 32.90
CA ALA A 59 40.90 -0.54 32.35
C ALA A 59 40.98 -0.78 30.84
N ALA A 60 40.77 -2.03 30.44
CA ALA A 60 40.36 -2.35 29.08
C ALA A 60 39.01 -1.67 28.89
N GLY A 61 39.03 -0.45 28.37
CA GLY A 61 37.83 0.17 27.86
C GLY A 61 37.28 -0.77 26.81
N LEU A 62 36.19 -1.47 27.14
CA LEU A 62 35.28 -2.00 26.13
C LEU A 62 34.66 -0.77 25.46
N SER A 63 35.44 -0.17 24.56
CA SER A 63 34.88 0.65 23.51
C SER A 63 33.99 -0.32 22.73
N CYS A 64 32.68 -0.22 22.93
CA CYS A 64 31.72 -0.70 21.94
C CYS A 64 31.94 0.16 20.69
N SER A 65 33.02 -0.10 19.96
CA SER A 65 33.17 0.36 18.59
C SER A 65 32.15 -0.43 17.78
N GLY A 66 30.90 0.05 17.80
CA GLY A 66 29.94 -0.35 16.79
C GLY A 66 30.61 -0.15 15.43
N GLU A 67 30.46 -1.14 14.55
CA GLU A 67 30.97 -1.03 13.20
C GLU A 67 30.55 0.31 12.58
N PRO A 68 31.48 1.07 11.97
CA PRO A 68 31.15 2.34 11.37
C PRO A 68 30.04 2.12 10.33
N VAL A 69 28.92 2.84 10.51
CA VAL A 69 27.76 2.76 9.63
C VAL A 69 28.20 3.09 8.20
N ARG A 70 28.09 2.12 7.28
CA ARG A 70 28.33 2.35 5.86
C ARG A 70 27.40 3.48 5.39
N GLN A 71 27.96 4.47 4.71
CA GLN A 71 27.20 5.54 4.07
C GLN A 71 27.38 5.40 2.55
N PRO A 72 26.33 5.65 1.75
CA PRO A 72 26.52 5.68 0.32
C PRO A 72 27.39 6.89 -0.06
N PRO A 73 28.16 6.82 -1.16
CA PRO A 73 28.86 7.98 -1.66
C PRO A 73 27.88 9.14 -1.83
N PRO A 74 28.22 10.34 -1.31
CA PRO A 74 27.41 11.52 -1.55
C PRO A 74 27.36 11.78 -3.06
N VAL A 75 26.16 12.07 -3.56
CA VAL A 75 25.98 12.54 -4.93
C VAL A 75 26.07 14.06 -4.89
N ASP A 76 26.63 14.66 -5.94
CA ASP A 76 26.63 16.11 -6.08
C ASP A 76 25.19 16.67 -5.92
N PRO A 77 24.96 17.70 -5.09
CA PRO A 77 23.61 18.21 -4.83
C PRO A 77 22.84 18.65 -6.07
N GLU A 78 23.51 19.21 -7.08
CA GLU A 78 22.85 19.64 -8.33
C GLU A 78 22.47 18.43 -9.16
N VAL A 79 23.35 17.43 -9.26
CA VAL A 79 23.04 16.15 -9.92
C VAL A 79 21.87 15.44 -9.24
N LEU A 80 21.89 15.37 -7.91
CA LEU A 80 20.83 14.73 -7.13
C LEU A 80 19.48 15.44 -7.33
N ALA A 81 19.46 16.77 -7.35
CA ALA A 81 18.26 17.55 -7.63
C ALA A 81 17.75 17.31 -9.06
N ALA A 82 18.64 17.29 -10.06
CA ALA A 82 18.27 17.05 -11.45
C ALA A 82 17.70 15.64 -11.67
N GLU A 83 18.32 14.60 -11.10
CA GLU A 83 17.81 13.22 -11.16
C GLU A 83 16.44 13.08 -10.48
N HIS A 84 16.26 13.77 -9.35
CA HIS A 84 14.98 13.79 -8.64
C HIS A 84 13.90 14.47 -9.47
N GLU A 85 14.20 15.59 -10.11
CA GLU A 85 13.24 16.30 -10.97
C GLU A 85 12.83 15.43 -12.15
N GLU A 86 13.76 14.78 -12.83
CA GLU A 86 13.46 13.87 -13.93
C GLU A 86 12.57 12.70 -13.46
N TRP A 87 12.82 12.17 -12.26
CA TRP A 87 11.95 11.18 -11.64
C TRP A 87 10.55 11.74 -11.35
N ARG A 88 10.43 12.97 -10.84
CA ARG A 88 9.14 13.64 -10.62
C ARG A 88 8.38 13.84 -11.91
N GLU A 89 9.03 14.28 -12.99
CA GLU A 89 8.40 14.46 -14.30
C GLU A 89 7.88 13.15 -14.89
N ARG A 90 8.66 12.06 -14.78
CA ARG A 90 8.19 10.71 -15.17
C ARG A 90 6.97 10.30 -14.37
N ARG A 91 6.96 10.58 -13.06
CA ARG A 91 5.85 10.27 -12.18
C ARG A 91 4.60 11.08 -12.50
N GLN A 92 4.73 12.39 -12.74
CA GLN A 92 3.66 13.28 -13.19
C GLN A 92 3.01 12.72 -14.46
N ARG A 93 3.83 12.44 -15.49
CA ARG A 93 3.35 11.88 -16.76
C ARG A 93 2.67 10.53 -16.58
N SER A 94 3.20 9.65 -15.74
CA SER A 94 2.61 8.33 -15.50
C SER A 94 1.24 8.44 -14.82
N LEU A 95 1.12 9.25 -13.77
CA LEU A 95 -0.13 9.41 -13.02
C LEU A 95 -1.22 10.10 -13.83
N ALA A 96 -0.85 11.11 -14.64
CA ALA A 96 -1.76 11.90 -15.47
C ALA A 96 -1.96 11.32 -16.89
N SER A 97 -1.36 10.18 -17.23
CA SER A 97 -1.59 9.54 -18.53
C SER A 97 -3.08 9.15 -18.70
N PRO A 98 -3.58 8.95 -19.94
CA PRO A 98 -5.00 8.64 -20.17
C PRO A 98 -5.53 7.41 -19.42
N SER A 99 -4.67 6.43 -19.12
CA SER A 99 -5.00 5.25 -18.29
C SER A 99 -4.34 5.27 -16.91
N GLY A 100 -3.75 6.42 -16.55
CA GLY A 100 -3.05 6.67 -15.31
C GLY A 100 -3.99 6.66 -14.11
N VAL A 101 -3.40 6.57 -12.91
CA VAL A 101 -4.17 6.47 -11.66
C VAL A 101 -5.18 7.60 -11.50
N VAL A 102 -4.85 8.80 -11.99
CA VAL A 102 -5.69 9.98 -11.80
C VAL A 102 -6.94 9.93 -12.68
N SER A 103 -6.90 9.21 -13.80
CA SER A 103 -8.05 9.02 -14.68
C SER A 103 -8.95 7.84 -14.28
N TRP A 104 -8.60 7.07 -13.24
CA TRP A 104 -9.42 5.96 -12.78
C TRP A 104 -10.78 6.47 -12.28
N ALA A 105 -11.84 6.06 -12.96
CA ALA A 105 -13.23 6.46 -12.74
C ALA A 105 -14.05 5.40 -12.00
N GLY A 106 -13.53 4.18 -11.89
CA GLY A 106 -14.31 3.08 -11.33
C GLY A 106 -13.52 1.83 -11.00
N LEU A 107 -13.97 1.14 -9.95
CA LEU A 107 -13.46 -0.15 -9.53
C LEU A 107 -14.56 -0.93 -8.81
N TRP A 108 -14.99 -2.05 -9.39
CA TRP A 108 -16.09 -2.87 -8.86
C TRP A 108 -15.68 -4.33 -8.76
N GLU A 109 -15.84 -4.92 -7.57
CA GLU A 109 -15.53 -6.33 -7.34
C GLU A 109 -16.50 -7.18 -8.18
N LEU A 110 -15.99 -8.21 -8.85
CA LEU A 110 -16.77 -9.20 -9.58
C LEU A 110 -17.17 -10.32 -8.62
N ARG A 111 -18.42 -10.77 -8.73
CA ARG A 111 -18.95 -11.90 -7.96
C ARG A 111 -19.15 -13.08 -8.88
N GLU A 112 -19.15 -14.27 -8.31
CA GLU A 112 -19.55 -15.47 -9.05
C GLU A 112 -20.93 -15.27 -9.70
N GLY A 113 -21.07 -15.75 -10.94
CA GLY A 113 -22.26 -15.56 -11.76
C GLY A 113 -22.25 -14.27 -12.59
N PRO A 114 -23.42 -13.74 -12.95
CA PRO A 114 -23.54 -12.58 -13.83
C PRO A 114 -23.23 -11.27 -13.10
N ASN A 115 -22.42 -10.42 -13.73
CA ASN A 115 -22.12 -9.06 -13.29
C ASN A 115 -22.49 -8.09 -14.41
N PRO A 116 -23.77 -7.70 -14.53
CA PRO A 116 -24.21 -6.73 -15.53
C PRO A 116 -23.64 -5.35 -15.21
N PHE A 117 -23.26 -4.62 -16.26
CA PHE A 117 -22.71 -3.28 -16.17
C PHE A 117 -23.27 -2.36 -17.25
N GLY A 118 -23.41 -1.09 -16.91
CA GLY A 118 -24.01 -0.07 -17.78
C GLY A 118 -24.37 1.18 -16.98
N SER A 119 -25.13 2.09 -17.58
CA SER A 119 -25.55 3.35 -16.95
C SER A 119 -26.90 3.29 -16.23
N ASP A 120 -27.58 2.13 -16.23
CA ASP A 120 -28.81 1.95 -15.45
C ASP A 120 -28.48 2.00 -13.94
N PRO A 121 -29.08 2.93 -13.16
CA PRO A 121 -28.81 3.10 -11.74
C PRO A 121 -29.20 1.90 -10.87
N ALA A 122 -29.96 0.92 -11.40
CA ALA A 122 -30.26 -0.33 -10.72
C ALA A 122 -29.08 -1.33 -10.76
N LEU A 123 -28.09 -1.12 -11.62
CA LEU A 123 -26.93 -2.01 -11.73
C LEU A 123 -25.90 -1.78 -10.63
N ARG A 124 -25.26 -2.86 -10.18
CA ARG A 124 -24.16 -2.76 -9.20
C ARG A 124 -22.92 -2.11 -9.79
N ILE A 125 -22.64 -2.41 -11.07
CA ILE A 125 -21.53 -1.84 -11.82
C ILE A 125 -22.10 -0.71 -12.66
N LEU A 126 -22.15 0.48 -12.06
CA LEU A 126 -22.71 1.67 -12.66
C LEU A 126 -21.62 2.46 -13.38
N LEU A 127 -21.75 2.62 -14.69
CA LEU A 127 -20.89 3.45 -15.53
C LEU A 127 -21.55 4.80 -15.84
N PRO A 128 -20.76 5.84 -16.14
CA PRO A 128 -21.28 7.14 -16.60
C PRO A 128 -22.21 7.00 -17.82
N SER A 129 -23.33 7.74 -17.82
CA SER A 129 -24.36 7.66 -18.87
C SER A 129 -23.97 8.31 -20.18
N GLU A 130 -23.01 9.23 -20.14
CA GLU A 130 -22.41 9.88 -21.30
C GLU A 130 -21.64 8.90 -22.18
N ASP A 131 -21.07 7.86 -21.58
CA ASP A 131 -20.21 6.88 -22.25
C ASP A 131 -20.87 5.53 -22.43
N SER A 132 -21.84 5.18 -21.58
CA SER A 132 -22.42 3.84 -21.51
C SER A 132 -23.93 3.83 -21.74
N PRO A 133 -24.46 2.88 -22.53
CA PRO A 133 -25.90 2.59 -22.55
C PRO A 133 -26.37 2.05 -21.19
N PRO A 134 -27.70 2.00 -20.94
CA PRO A 134 -28.26 1.50 -19.67
C PRO A 134 -27.73 0.10 -19.30
N LEU A 135 -27.59 -0.78 -20.28
CA LEU A 135 -26.89 -2.05 -20.15
C LEU A 135 -25.89 -2.17 -21.31
N ALA A 136 -24.60 -2.24 -20.98
CA ALA A 136 -23.53 -2.41 -21.97
C ALA A 136 -23.18 -3.88 -22.18
N GLY A 137 -23.20 -4.66 -21.11
CA GLY A 137 -22.97 -6.09 -21.18
C GLY A 137 -22.98 -6.75 -19.81
N THR A 138 -22.69 -8.05 -19.79
CA THR A 138 -22.60 -8.86 -18.57
C THR A 138 -21.29 -9.64 -18.54
N LEU A 139 -20.52 -9.45 -17.46
CA LEU A 139 -19.36 -10.29 -17.15
C LEU A 139 -19.82 -11.51 -16.35
N HIS A 140 -19.73 -12.69 -16.94
CA HIS A 140 -20.02 -13.96 -16.29
C HIS A 140 -18.74 -14.53 -15.71
N LEU A 141 -18.65 -14.59 -14.38
CA LEU A 141 -17.53 -15.19 -13.67
C LEU A 141 -17.93 -16.59 -13.20
N THR A 142 -17.23 -17.62 -13.68
CA THR A 142 -17.39 -18.99 -13.20
C THR A 142 -16.26 -19.31 -12.23
N ALA A 143 -16.59 -19.55 -10.95
CA ALA A 143 -15.61 -19.95 -9.94
C ALA A 143 -15.22 -21.42 -10.13
N GLY A 144 -13.95 -21.77 -9.89
CA GLY A 144 -13.51 -23.17 -9.82
C GLY A 144 -12.36 -23.62 -10.72
N VAL A 145 -11.41 -22.74 -11.09
CA VAL A 145 -10.13 -23.19 -11.68
C VAL A 145 -9.01 -22.81 -10.71
N GLU A 146 -8.44 -23.81 -10.04
CA GLU A 146 -7.18 -23.68 -9.32
C GLU A 146 -6.04 -23.51 -10.33
N GLY A 147 -5.28 -22.42 -10.22
CA GLY A 147 -4.14 -22.10 -11.09
C GLY A 147 -4.38 -20.91 -12.02
N ASP A 148 -3.30 -20.40 -12.62
CA ASP A 148 -3.26 -19.22 -13.50
C ASP A 148 -4.09 -19.34 -14.80
N GLU A 149 -4.86 -20.40 -14.99
CA GLU A 149 -5.83 -20.53 -16.08
C GLU A 149 -7.13 -19.84 -15.69
N ALA A 150 -7.15 -18.53 -15.91
CA ALA A 150 -8.29 -17.60 -15.92
C ALA A 150 -9.61 -18.21 -15.41
N ALA A 151 -10.02 -17.79 -14.20
CA ALA A 151 -11.41 -17.93 -13.76
C ALA A 151 -12.32 -17.64 -14.96
N GLY A 152 -13.17 -18.61 -15.33
CA GLY A 152 -13.86 -18.65 -16.63
C GLY A 152 -14.72 -17.42 -16.87
N LEU A 153 -14.09 -16.34 -17.32
CA LEU A 153 -14.64 -15.01 -17.39
C LEU A 153 -15.01 -14.72 -18.82
N ARG A 154 -16.31 -14.57 -19.03
CA ARG A 154 -16.89 -14.34 -20.35
C ARG A 154 -17.69 -13.05 -20.34
N LEU A 155 -17.41 -12.18 -21.29
CA LEU A 155 -18.24 -11.01 -21.56
C LEU A 155 -19.33 -11.41 -22.56
N VAL A 156 -20.57 -11.14 -22.22
CA VAL A 156 -21.70 -11.14 -23.15
C VAL A 156 -22.07 -9.67 -23.40
N PRO A 157 -21.83 -9.12 -24.60
CA PRO A 157 -22.18 -7.74 -24.91
C PRO A 157 -23.69 -7.61 -25.12
N GLU A 158 -24.24 -6.43 -24.83
CA GLU A 158 -25.56 -6.06 -25.34
C GLU A 158 -25.46 -5.62 -26.82
N PRO A 159 -26.47 -5.91 -27.66
CA PRO A 159 -26.49 -5.48 -29.04
C PRO A 159 -26.33 -3.97 -29.18
N ALA A 160 -25.45 -3.54 -30.07
CA ALA A 160 -25.15 -2.12 -30.31
C ALA A 160 -24.76 -1.33 -29.04
N SER A 161 -24.15 -2.00 -28.05
CA SER A 161 -23.69 -1.37 -26.80
C SER A 161 -22.56 -0.35 -27.00
N GLY A 162 -21.83 -0.43 -28.11
CA GLY A 162 -20.62 0.36 -28.34
C GLY A 162 -19.36 -0.20 -27.68
N LEU A 163 -19.44 -1.39 -27.06
CA LEU A 163 -18.26 -2.10 -26.56
C LEU A 163 -17.33 -2.50 -27.72
N ALA A 164 -16.05 -2.23 -27.56
CA ALA A 164 -15.02 -2.64 -28.50
C ALA A 164 -13.77 -3.12 -27.78
N LEU A 165 -12.94 -3.90 -28.48
CA LEU A 165 -11.57 -4.18 -28.03
C LEU A 165 -10.70 -2.96 -28.36
N ARG A 166 -9.84 -2.53 -27.42
CA ARG A 166 -8.98 -1.34 -27.62
C ARG A 166 -8.18 -1.39 -28.92
N ASP A 167 -7.62 -2.56 -29.22
CA ASP A 167 -6.78 -2.80 -30.39
C ASP A 167 -7.51 -3.66 -31.45
N GLY A 168 -8.85 -3.67 -31.42
CA GLY A 168 -9.68 -4.52 -32.26
C GLY A 168 -11.00 -3.88 -32.68
N GLY A 169 -11.94 -4.72 -33.09
CA GLY A 169 -13.27 -4.30 -33.55
C GLY A 169 -14.32 -4.23 -32.44
N PRO A 170 -15.58 -3.94 -32.82
CA PRO A 170 -16.71 -4.05 -31.91
C PRO A 170 -16.84 -5.47 -31.34
N VAL A 171 -17.32 -5.55 -30.11
CA VAL A 171 -17.62 -6.81 -29.43
C VAL A 171 -19.12 -7.05 -29.56
N ASP A 172 -19.52 -7.69 -30.66
CA ASP A 172 -20.94 -7.99 -30.95
C ASP A 172 -21.33 -9.42 -30.53
N GLU A 173 -20.34 -10.27 -30.30
CA GLU A 173 -20.51 -11.64 -29.85
C GLU A 173 -19.80 -11.86 -28.51
N PRO A 174 -20.20 -12.84 -27.72
CA PRO A 174 -19.54 -13.08 -26.46
C PRO A 174 -18.08 -13.53 -26.60
N ILE A 175 -17.21 -13.03 -25.72
CA ILE A 175 -15.77 -13.29 -25.75
C ILE A 175 -15.25 -13.75 -24.38
N ALA A 176 -14.14 -14.50 -24.39
CA ALA A 176 -13.35 -14.72 -23.19
C ALA A 176 -12.62 -13.42 -22.82
N VAL A 177 -12.57 -13.11 -21.52
CA VAL A 177 -11.91 -11.91 -20.99
C VAL A 177 -10.79 -12.34 -20.06
N ALA A 178 -9.59 -11.87 -20.35
CA ALA A 178 -8.40 -12.14 -19.56
C ALA A 178 -8.05 -10.95 -18.67
N HIS A 179 -7.72 -11.22 -17.41
CA HIS A 179 -7.36 -10.21 -16.42
C HIS A 179 -5.92 -9.73 -16.55
N ASP A 180 -5.57 -8.63 -15.88
CA ASP A 180 -4.29 -7.93 -16.03
C ASP A 180 -3.05 -8.64 -15.47
N ARG A 181 -3.19 -9.91 -15.07
CA ARG A 181 -2.10 -10.72 -14.51
C ARG A 181 -1.95 -12.09 -15.16
N SER A 182 -2.81 -12.41 -16.13
CA SER A 182 -2.69 -13.63 -16.94
C SER A 182 -1.60 -13.56 -18.01
N GLY A 183 -0.96 -12.40 -18.19
CA GLY A 183 0.01 -12.14 -19.26
C GLY A 183 -0.61 -11.77 -20.63
N ASN A 184 -1.94 -11.89 -20.79
CA ASN A 184 -2.65 -11.55 -22.03
C ASN A 184 -3.92 -10.74 -21.73
N THR A 185 -3.76 -9.50 -21.25
CA THR A 185 -4.88 -8.69 -20.75
C THR A 185 -5.87 -8.29 -21.86
N THR A 186 -7.16 -8.48 -21.62
CA THR A 186 -8.21 -7.94 -22.48
C THR A 186 -8.50 -6.49 -22.09
N PHE A 187 -8.26 -5.57 -23.03
CA PHE A 187 -8.62 -4.16 -22.91
C PHE A 187 -9.87 -3.87 -23.73
N LEU A 188 -10.88 -3.29 -23.09
CA LEU A 188 -12.13 -2.90 -23.73
C LEU A 188 -12.27 -1.38 -23.73
N THR A 189 -13.07 -0.85 -24.65
CA THR A 189 -13.45 0.55 -24.72
C THR A 189 -14.97 0.70 -24.80
N LEU A 190 -15.48 1.80 -24.25
CA LEU A 190 -16.89 2.18 -24.27
C LEU A 190 -16.98 3.71 -24.11
N GLY A 191 -17.31 4.45 -25.17
CA GLY A 191 -17.18 5.92 -25.15
C GLY A 191 -15.72 6.35 -24.91
N SER A 192 -15.50 7.27 -23.96
CA SER A 192 -14.16 7.63 -23.48
C SER A 192 -13.58 6.63 -22.46
N LEU A 193 -14.38 5.65 -22.01
CA LEU A 193 -13.94 4.72 -20.98
C LEU A 193 -13.03 3.65 -21.58
N GLY A 194 -11.90 3.44 -20.94
CA GLY A 194 -11.14 2.20 -21.04
C GLY A 194 -11.48 1.29 -19.87
N LEU A 195 -11.67 0.00 -20.15
CA LEU A 195 -12.03 -1.01 -19.17
C LEU A 195 -11.04 -2.17 -19.21
N ARG A 196 -10.77 -2.76 -18.04
CA ARG A 196 -10.08 -4.05 -17.93
C ARG A 196 -10.49 -4.78 -16.66
N VAL A 197 -10.24 -6.09 -16.65
CA VAL A 197 -10.38 -6.89 -15.43
C VAL A 197 -9.06 -6.91 -14.69
N HIS A 198 -9.08 -6.50 -13.44
CA HIS A 198 -7.94 -6.47 -12.54
C HIS A 198 -8.00 -7.65 -11.58
N ALA A 199 -6.89 -8.38 -11.43
CA ALA A 199 -6.77 -9.46 -10.44
C ALA A 199 -5.89 -9.04 -9.27
N GLU A 200 -6.28 -9.38 -8.05
CA GLU A 200 -5.53 -9.02 -6.86
C GLU A 200 -4.53 -10.12 -6.46
N ARG A 201 -3.32 -9.76 -6.00
CA ARG A 201 -2.22 -10.73 -5.81
C ARG A 201 -2.48 -11.71 -4.68
N GLY A 202 -2.28 -13.00 -4.98
CA GLY A 202 -2.43 -14.07 -4.00
C GLY A 202 -3.88 -14.27 -3.56
N THR A 203 -4.84 -13.83 -4.37
CA THR A 203 -6.28 -13.96 -4.09
C THR A 203 -7.04 -14.33 -5.37
N ASP A 204 -8.29 -14.77 -5.20
CA ASP A 204 -9.28 -15.01 -6.26
C ASP A 204 -10.10 -13.76 -6.62
N ARG A 205 -9.80 -12.61 -6.00
CA ARG A 205 -10.59 -11.39 -6.17
C ARG A 205 -10.31 -10.74 -7.51
N LEU A 206 -11.38 -10.58 -8.29
CA LEU A 206 -11.37 -9.90 -9.58
C LEU A 206 -12.20 -8.62 -9.51
N TRP A 207 -11.78 -7.61 -10.26
CA TRP A 207 -12.44 -6.31 -10.31
C TRP A 207 -12.58 -5.84 -11.75
N LEU A 208 -13.72 -5.25 -12.10
CA LEU A 208 -13.79 -4.41 -13.28
C LEU A 208 -13.22 -3.04 -12.93
N ARG A 209 -12.15 -2.63 -13.62
CA ARG A 209 -11.54 -1.31 -13.52
C ARG A 209 -11.93 -0.48 -14.73
N ALA A 210 -12.36 0.75 -14.49
CA ALA A 210 -12.63 1.75 -15.51
C ALA A 210 -11.73 2.98 -15.32
N TRP A 211 -11.27 3.55 -16.42
CA TRP A 211 -10.66 4.87 -16.47
C TRP A 211 -11.26 5.67 -17.62
N ASP A 212 -11.31 6.97 -17.45
CA ASP A 212 -11.82 7.92 -18.44
C ASP A 212 -10.65 8.58 -19.17
N THR A 213 -10.52 8.35 -20.48
CA THR A 213 -9.42 8.93 -21.26
C THR A 213 -9.51 10.44 -21.39
N ASP A 214 -10.69 11.01 -21.19
CA ASP A 214 -10.98 12.43 -21.32
C ASP A 214 -11.09 13.13 -19.95
N SER A 215 -10.59 12.46 -18.90
CA SER A 215 -10.71 12.90 -17.51
C SER A 215 -10.17 14.32 -17.29
N PRO A 216 -11.03 15.31 -16.93
CA PRO A 216 -10.59 16.66 -16.59
C PRO A 216 -9.65 16.66 -15.39
N ARG A 217 -9.82 15.69 -14.48
CA ARG A 217 -8.98 15.50 -13.30
C ARG A 217 -7.54 15.13 -13.69
N ALA A 218 -7.36 14.27 -14.70
CA ALA A 218 -6.05 13.91 -15.20
C ALA A 218 -5.39 15.09 -15.93
N ALA A 219 -6.16 15.83 -16.74
CA ALA A 219 -5.67 17.00 -17.47
C ALA A 219 -5.20 18.14 -16.54
N ALA A 220 -5.87 18.35 -15.41
CA ALA A 220 -5.53 19.37 -14.43
C ALA A 220 -4.65 18.86 -13.28
N PHE A 221 -4.13 17.63 -13.37
CA PHE A 221 -3.39 17.02 -12.28
C PHE A 221 -2.02 17.68 -12.08
N GLU A 222 -1.69 17.96 -10.82
CA GLU A 222 -0.34 18.31 -10.40
C GLU A 222 0.10 17.42 -9.25
N LEU A 223 1.37 17.01 -9.28
CA LEU A 223 1.97 16.28 -8.17
C LEU A 223 1.93 17.10 -6.87
N PRO A 224 1.74 16.44 -5.71
CA PRO A 224 1.88 17.07 -4.41
C PRO A 224 3.27 17.69 -4.21
N SER A 225 3.37 18.61 -3.24
CA SER A 225 4.66 19.16 -2.83
C SER A 225 5.59 18.07 -2.26
N TYR A 226 6.89 18.31 -2.36
CA TYR A 226 7.93 17.44 -1.82
C TYR A 226 8.66 18.13 -0.67
N TYR A 227 9.36 17.36 0.16
CA TYR A 227 10.46 17.90 0.95
C TYR A 227 11.65 18.27 0.06
N PRO A 228 12.51 19.23 0.48
CA PRO A 228 13.78 19.47 -0.19
C PRO A 228 14.61 18.18 -0.29
N VAL A 229 15.19 17.95 -1.46
CA VAL A 229 16.03 16.77 -1.73
C VAL A 229 17.33 16.88 -0.94
N SER A 230 17.77 15.77 -0.33
CA SER A 230 19.00 15.75 0.47
C SER A 230 19.73 14.41 0.41
N ASN A 231 21.06 14.46 0.40
CA ASN A 231 21.91 13.27 0.57
C ASN A 231 21.74 12.61 1.95
N GLU A 232 21.31 13.35 2.98
CA GLU A 232 21.04 12.79 4.32
C GLU A 232 19.95 11.71 4.31
N TRP A 233 19.08 11.75 3.31
CA TRP A 233 17.98 10.80 3.13
C TRP A 233 18.29 9.70 2.10
N ARG A 234 19.54 9.61 1.66
CA ARG A 234 20.11 8.48 0.94
C ARG A 234 20.91 7.64 1.91
N LEU A 235 20.34 6.54 2.36
CA LEU A 235 20.90 5.71 3.43
C LEU A 235 21.34 4.37 2.87
N ALA A 236 22.55 3.93 3.22
CA ALA A 236 22.98 2.58 2.91
C ALA A 236 22.16 1.60 3.75
N ALA A 237 21.76 0.51 3.12
CA ALA A 237 21.03 -0.56 3.78
C ALA A 237 21.67 -1.90 3.45
N ARG A 238 21.89 -2.72 4.47
CA ARG A 238 22.25 -4.12 4.30
C ARG A 238 20.97 -4.91 4.05
N PHE A 239 20.97 -5.74 3.03
CA PHE A 239 19.89 -6.70 2.83
C PHE A 239 20.11 -7.92 3.74
N ASP A 240 19.10 -8.23 4.53
CA ASP A 240 19.07 -9.35 5.46
C ASP A 240 18.06 -10.39 4.95
N PRO A 241 18.51 -11.36 4.14
CA PRO A 241 17.62 -12.33 3.51
C PRO A 241 17.00 -13.25 4.56
N TYR A 242 15.75 -13.64 4.34
CA TYR A 242 15.18 -14.78 5.04
C TYR A 242 15.75 -16.09 4.49
N PRO A 243 15.76 -17.18 5.29
CA PRO A 243 16.17 -18.49 4.79
C PRO A 243 15.37 -18.95 3.57
N GLU A 244 14.07 -18.62 3.55
CA GLU A 244 13.16 -18.79 2.43
C GLU A 244 12.27 -17.54 2.32
N PRO A 245 11.87 -17.14 1.10
CA PRO A 245 10.92 -16.04 0.92
C PRO A 245 9.61 -16.29 1.68
N ARG A 246 9.06 -15.23 2.28
CA ARG A 246 7.84 -15.31 3.08
C ARG A 246 6.69 -14.60 2.40
N GLU A 247 5.49 -15.16 2.50
CA GLU A 247 4.27 -14.42 2.22
C GLU A 247 3.88 -13.58 3.43
N VAL A 248 3.73 -12.27 3.21
CA VAL A 248 3.32 -11.34 4.25
C VAL A 248 1.91 -10.87 3.95
N PRO A 249 0.92 -11.24 4.80
CA PRO A 249 -0.45 -10.77 4.62
C PRO A 249 -0.55 -9.29 4.98
N MET A 250 -1.25 -8.53 4.15
CA MET A 250 -1.47 -7.11 4.32
C MET A 250 -2.92 -6.77 4.09
N ALA A 251 -3.51 -6.08 5.06
CA ALA A 251 -4.83 -5.50 4.88
C ALA A 251 -4.80 -4.43 3.78
N ASP A 252 -5.86 -4.38 2.98
CA ASP A 252 -6.05 -3.38 1.94
C ASP A 252 -7.19 -2.39 2.29
N VAL A 253 -7.29 -1.30 1.51
CA VAL A 253 -8.32 -0.26 1.68
C VAL A 253 -9.76 -0.72 1.41
N THR A 254 -9.94 -1.90 0.81
CA THR A 254 -11.27 -2.50 0.53
C THR A 254 -11.76 -3.40 1.66
N GLY A 255 -10.96 -3.56 2.73
CA GLY A 255 -11.25 -4.46 3.86
C GLY A 255 -10.81 -5.90 3.61
N GLY A 256 -10.15 -6.18 2.50
CA GLY A 256 -9.57 -7.48 2.18
C GLY A 256 -8.15 -7.65 2.71
N THR A 257 -7.56 -8.80 2.39
CA THR A 257 -6.15 -9.11 2.65
C THR A 257 -5.49 -9.56 1.36
N VAL A 258 -4.30 -9.05 1.10
CA VAL A 258 -3.44 -9.47 -0.01
C VAL A 258 -2.12 -9.96 0.54
N ALA A 259 -1.53 -10.97 -0.10
CA ALA A 259 -0.22 -11.49 0.27
C ALA A 259 0.82 -11.02 -0.75
N ASN A 260 1.93 -10.45 -0.27
CA ASN A 260 3.11 -10.21 -1.09
C ASN A 260 4.29 -11.03 -0.59
N VAL A 261 5.10 -11.47 -1.55
CA VAL A 261 6.34 -12.20 -1.27
C VAL A 261 7.42 -11.22 -0.82
N SER A 262 8.13 -11.60 0.24
CA SER A 262 9.25 -10.87 0.82
C SER A 262 10.47 -11.78 0.90
N PRO A 263 11.56 -11.48 0.19
CA PRO A 263 12.80 -12.24 0.30
C PRO A 263 13.63 -11.88 1.55
N GLY A 264 13.34 -10.77 2.23
CA GLY A 264 14.08 -10.34 3.40
C GLY A 264 13.77 -8.92 3.85
N GLU A 265 14.67 -8.35 4.65
CA GLU A 265 14.53 -7.02 5.23
C GLU A 265 15.72 -6.13 4.87
N LEU A 266 15.48 -4.83 4.76
CA LEU A 266 16.50 -3.81 4.61
C LEU A 266 16.83 -3.24 5.99
N VAL A 267 18.08 -3.39 6.40
CA VAL A 267 18.61 -2.93 7.70
C VAL A 267 19.43 -1.67 7.46
N PHE A 268 19.03 -0.55 8.06
CA PHE A 268 19.64 0.75 7.84
C PHE A 268 19.67 1.58 9.12
N HIS A 269 20.49 2.61 9.15
CA HIS A 269 20.60 3.50 10.31
C HIS A 269 20.02 4.88 10.01
N ALA A 270 19.14 5.35 10.88
CA ALA A 270 18.56 6.69 10.80
C ALA A 270 18.40 7.28 12.21
N ALA A 271 18.73 8.56 12.37
CA ALA A 271 18.71 9.25 13.66
C ALA A 271 19.49 8.48 14.77
N GLY A 272 20.66 7.94 14.42
CA GLY A 272 21.55 7.23 15.35
C GLY A 272 21.05 5.87 15.84
N ARG A 273 20.02 5.30 15.20
CA ARG A 273 19.45 3.99 15.55
C ARG A 273 19.32 3.11 14.32
N GLU A 274 19.46 1.80 14.52
CA GLU A 274 19.14 0.80 13.50
C GLU A 274 17.61 0.68 13.34
N HIS A 275 17.16 0.58 12.09
CA HIS A 275 15.77 0.32 11.70
C HIS A 275 15.75 -0.78 10.64
N ARG A 276 14.60 -1.42 10.50
CA ARG A 276 14.37 -2.52 9.56
C ARG A 276 13.11 -2.24 8.75
N LEU A 277 13.13 -2.56 7.47
CA LEU A 277 11.98 -2.49 6.57
C LEU A 277 11.87 -3.81 5.81
N ILE A 278 10.72 -4.48 5.93
CA ILE A 278 10.34 -5.59 5.07
C ILE A 278 10.32 -5.09 3.62
N ALA A 279 11.05 -5.80 2.76
CA ALA A 279 11.19 -5.52 1.35
C ALA A 279 10.42 -6.56 0.53
N PHE A 280 9.55 -6.10 -0.36
CA PHE A 280 8.72 -6.98 -1.19
C PHE A 280 9.30 -7.16 -2.58
N GLY A 281 9.38 -8.39 -3.05
CA GLY A 281 9.96 -8.73 -4.34
C GLY A 281 10.04 -10.24 -4.57
N THR A 282 10.40 -10.61 -5.78
CA THR A 282 10.69 -11.98 -6.21
C THR A 282 12.14 -12.05 -6.72
N GLU A 283 12.65 -13.24 -6.97
CA GLU A 283 14.01 -13.44 -7.54
C GLU A 283 14.20 -12.72 -8.88
N THR A 284 13.13 -12.53 -9.65
CA THR A 284 13.13 -11.82 -10.93
C THR A 284 12.98 -10.29 -10.82
N SER A 285 12.86 -9.75 -9.60
CA SER A 285 12.65 -8.32 -9.38
C SER A 285 13.97 -7.55 -9.52
N SER A 286 13.96 -6.45 -10.28
CA SER A 286 15.11 -5.52 -10.38
C SER A 286 15.15 -4.51 -9.22
N SER A 287 14.06 -4.40 -8.46
CA SER A 287 13.97 -3.55 -7.26
C SER A 287 12.95 -4.12 -6.29
N TYR A 288 13.19 -3.90 -5.00
CA TYR A 288 12.22 -4.15 -3.94
C TYR A 288 11.16 -3.04 -3.92
N LEU A 289 9.91 -3.42 -3.70
CA LEU A 289 8.87 -2.51 -3.24
C LEU A 289 8.97 -2.41 -1.71
N VAL A 290 9.04 -1.20 -1.18
CA VAL A 290 8.93 -0.96 0.25
C VAL A 290 7.72 -0.08 0.51
N MET A 291 6.83 -0.54 1.37
CA MET A 291 5.67 0.21 1.84
C MET A 291 5.97 0.63 3.27
N LEU A 292 5.97 1.92 3.54
CA LEU A 292 6.33 2.46 4.84
C LEU A 292 5.33 3.48 5.36
N ARG A 293 5.31 3.64 6.67
CA ARG A 293 4.67 4.77 7.35
C ARG A 293 5.63 5.27 8.40
N ASP A 294 5.77 6.57 8.53
CA ASP A 294 6.66 7.19 9.51
C ASP A 294 5.92 8.26 10.32
N SER A 295 6.57 8.90 11.31
CA SER A 295 5.87 9.86 12.17
C SER A 295 5.45 11.15 11.44
N THR A 296 5.98 11.44 10.25
CA THR A 296 5.48 12.54 9.41
C THR A 296 4.08 12.30 8.88
N ALA A 297 3.57 11.07 8.88
CA ALA A 297 2.23 10.71 8.38
C ALA A 297 1.10 11.38 9.18
N PHE A 298 1.38 11.80 10.42
CA PHE A 298 0.43 12.51 11.27
C PHE A 298 0.34 14.02 10.97
N VAL A 299 1.31 14.57 10.23
CA VAL A 299 1.43 16.02 10.01
C VAL A 299 1.49 16.36 8.52
N ASP A 300 2.49 15.83 7.81
CA ASP A 300 2.91 16.34 6.50
C ASP A 300 2.68 15.34 5.36
N THR A 301 2.89 14.04 5.59
CA THR A 301 2.85 13.01 4.55
C THR A 301 1.52 12.24 4.57
N TYR A 302 1.25 11.45 3.53
CA TYR A 302 -0.01 10.72 3.42
C TYR A 302 -0.21 9.74 4.59
N GLN A 303 -1.37 9.84 5.24
CA GLN A 303 -1.63 9.23 6.54
C GLN A 303 -1.64 7.69 6.52
N LEU A 304 -1.95 7.11 5.36
CA LEU A 304 -1.98 5.66 5.14
C LEU A 304 -0.61 5.07 4.75
N GLY A 305 0.40 5.91 4.57
CA GLY A 305 1.76 5.51 4.24
C GLY A 305 2.18 5.87 2.81
N ARG A 306 3.44 5.60 2.50
CA ARG A 306 4.10 5.88 1.22
C ARG A 306 4.81 4.64 0.73
N TYR A 307 5.03 4.57 -0.57
CA TYR A 307 5.76 3.49 -1.23
C TYR A 307 7.10 4.02 -1.73
N MET A 308 8.07 3.13 -1.91
CA MET A 308 9.32 3.41 -2.60
C MET A 308 9.83 2.17 -3.32
N ARG A 309 10.61 2.38 -4.37
CA ARG A 309 11.38 1.32 -5.04
C ARG A 309 12.83 1.44 -4.60
N VAL A 310 13.38 0.34 -4.11
CA VAL A 310 14.78 0.25 -3.68
C VAL A 310 15.48 -0.75 -4.60
N PRO A 311 16.59 -0.42 -5.27
CA PRO A 311 17.34 -1.39 -6.07
C PRO A 311 17.64 -2.67 -5.28
N VAL A 312 17.67 -3.81 -5.95
CA VAL A 312 18.14 -5.05 -5.30
C VAL A 312 19.57 -4.87 -4.78
N ALA A 313 19.91 -5.60 -3.71
CA ALA A 313 21.24 -5.52 -3.14
C ALA A 313 22.31 -5.97 -4.15
N ASP A 314 23.48 -5.34 -4.07
CA ASP A 314 24.67 -5.73 -4.81
C ASP A 314 25.23 -7.07 -4.30
N GLU A 315 26.33 -7.53 -4.92
CA GLU A 315 26.99 -8.79 -4.57
C GLU A 315 27.54 -8.79 -3.13
N ASP A 316 27.78 -7.62 -2.54
CA ASP A 316 28.20 -7.46 -1.15
C ASP A 316 27.01 -7.48 -0.16
N GLY A 317 25.77 -7.57 -0.66
CA GLY A 317 24.55 -7.56 0.14
C GLY A 317 24.10 -6.17 0.58
N TRP A 318 24.49 -5.10 -0.13
CA TRP A 318 24.14 -3.72 0.18
C TRP A 318 23.33 -3.03 -0.92
N THR A 319 22.50 -2.07 -0.52
CA THR A 319 21.76 -1.20 -1.44
C THR A 319 21.65 0.20 -0.84
N VAL A 320 21.04 1.12 -1.58
CA VAL A 320 20.76 2.49 -1.14
C VAL A 320 19.25 2.72 -1.08
N ILE A 321 18.75 3.03 0.11
CA ILE A 321 17.40 3.52 0.30
C ILE A 321 17.42 5.04 0.07
N ASP A 322 16.75 5.48 -1.00
CA ASP A 322 16.56 6.90 -1.30
C ASP A 322 15.15 7.36 -0.89
N PHE A 323 15.02 7.86 0.34
CA PHE A 323 13.75 8.36 0.85
C PHE A 323 13.27 9.63 0.13
N ASN A 324 14.12 10.31 -0.63
CA ASN A 324 13.68 11.42 -1.50
C ASN A 324 12.71 10.92 -2.59
N ARG A 325 12.76 9.63 -2.94
CA ARG A 325 11.88 8.98 -3.91
C ARG A 325 10.71 8.24 -3.26
N ALA A 326 10.46 8.43 -1.96
CA ALA A 326 9.24 7.95 -1.31
C ALA A 326 8.02 8.71 -1.84
N TYR A 327 6.96 8.00 -2.21
CA TYR A 327 5.85 8.53 -2.98
C TYR A 327 4.49 8.05 -2.50
N ASN A 328 3.44 8.79 -2.81
CA ASN A 328 2.08 8.45 -2.37
C ASN A 328 1.50 7.27 -3.19
N PRO A 329 0.86 6.28 -2.55
CA PRO A 329 0.22 5.17 -3.24
C PRO A 329 -1.00 5.66 -4.05
N PRO A 330 -1.50 4.86 -5.03
CA PRO A 330 -2.62 5.25 -5.87
C PRO A 330 -3.88 5.70 -5.11
N CYS A 331 -4.19 5.09 -3.96
CA CYS A 331 -5.33 5.46 -3.12
C CYS A 331 -5.27 6.88 -2.55
N ALA A 332 -4.11 7.55 -2.62
CA ALA A 332 -4.00 8.97 -2.28
C ALA A 332 -4.64 9.89 -3.33
N PHE A 333 -4.83 9.39 -4.56
CA PHE A 333 -5.33 10.16 -5.71
C PHE A 333 -6.68 9.68 -6.23
N THR A 334 -7.16 8.51 -5.83
CA THR A 334 -8.46 8.00 -6.29
C THR A 334 -9.00 6.96 -5.32
N PRO A 335 -10.32 6.92 -5.06
CA PRO A 335 -10.94 5.83 -4.31
C PRO A 335 -10.99 4.53 -5.12
N HIS A 336 -10.75 4.58 -6.44
CA HIS A 336 -10.87 3.44 -7.35
C HIS A 336 -9.58 2.61 -7.42
N SER A 337 -8.98 2.35 -6.25
CA SER A 337 -7.75 1.57 -6.12
C SER A 337 -7.79 0.61 -4.93
N VAL A 338 -7.24 -0.59 -5.12
CA VAL A 338 -6.86 -1.47 -4.03
C VAL A 338 -5.42 -1.13 -3.66
N CYS A 339 -5.18 -0.68 -2.43
CA CYS A 339 -3.84 -0.39 -1.92
C CYS A 339 -3.67 -1.09 -0.59
N SER A 340 -2.54 -1.78 -0.43
CA SER A 340 -2.16 -2.42 0.82
C SER A 340 -1.59 -1.40 1.79
N PHE A 341 -1.92 -1.56 3.07
CA PHE A 341 -1.29 -0.78 4.13
C PHE A 341 0.13 -1.29 4.40
N PRO A 342 1.07 -0.39 4.77
CA PRO A 342 2.36 -0.82 5.27
C PRO A 342 2.19 -1.81 6.44
N PRO A 343 2.93 -2.94 6.42
CA PRO A 343 2.93 -3.90 7.52
C PRO A 343 3.38 -3.20 8.81
N ARG A 344 3.06 -3.78 9.97
CA ARG A 344 3.31 -3.13 11.26
C ARG A 344 4.81 -2.85 11.46
N GLU A 345 5.64 -3.76 10.99
CA GLU A 345 7.09 -3.74 11.03
C GLU A 345 7.66 -2.55 10.23
N ASN A 346 6.97 -2.11 9.17
CA ASN A 346 7.39 -0.97 8.36
C ASN A 346 6.81 0.37 8.86
N ARG A 347 6.29 0.42 10.10
CA ARG A 347 5.79 1.65 10.73
C ARG A 347 6.87 2.23 11.63
N LEU A 348 7.65 3.15 11.06
CA LEU A 348 8.77 3.81 11.71
C LEU A 348 8.29 4.92 12.66
N THR A 349 8.99 5.09 13.78
CA THR A 349 8.76 6.20 14.71
C THR A 349 9.60 7.44 14.36
N VAL A 350 10.72 7.25 13.68
CA VAL A 350 11.56 8.33 13.16
C VAL A 350 10.79 9.15 12.13
N ALA A 351 11.00 10.47 12.10
CA ALA A 351 10.38 11.36 11.12
C ALA A 351 11.21 11.38 9.84
N ILE A 352 10.68 10.85 8.75
CA ILE A 352 11.36 10.83 7.45
C ILE A 352 10.93 12.07 6.65
N ARG A 353 11.70 13.16 6.80
CA ARG A 353 11.45 14.47 6.15
C ARG A 353 12.04 14.53 4.74
N ALA A 354 11.72 13.53 3.93
CA ALA A 354 12.09 13.40 2.52
C ALA A 354 10.91 12.86 1.72
N GLY A 355 10.91 13.08 0.41
CA GLY A 355 9.90 12.53 -0.50
C GLY A 355 8.60 13.32 -0.57
N GLU A 356 7.58 12.67 -1.14
CA GLU A 356 6.29 13.28 -1.44
C GLU A 356 5.49 13.55 -0.15
N LYS A 357 4.91 14.75 -0.05
CA LYS A 357 3.99 15.14 1.02
C LYS A 357 2.56 14.72 0.65
N ARG A 358 1.62 14.87 1.59
CA ARG A 358 0.21 14.57 1.37
C ARG A 358 -0.32 15.39 0.17
N PRO A 359 -1.14 14.80 -0.72
CA PRO A 359 -1.84 15.58 -1.73
C PRO A 359 -2.65 16.70 -1.08
N GLY A 360 -2.70 17.86 -1.73
CA GLY A 360 -3.60 18.93 -1.34
C GLY A 360 -5.04 18.41 -1.32
N ARG A 361 -5.90 18.98 -0.46
CA ARG A 361 -7.34 18.73 -0.58
C ARG A 361 -7.74 19.16 -1.99
N SER A 362 -8.14 18.21 -2.83
CA SER A 362 -8.91 18.52 -4.03
C SER A 362 -10.13 19.30 -3.53
N GLY A 363 -10.27 20.55 -3.98
CA GLY A 363 -11.41 21.41 -3.64
C GLY A 363 -12.73 20.81 -4.10
#